data_AF-A0A6B2LVB0-F1
#
_entry.id   AF-A0A6B2LVB0-F1
#
_cell.length_a   1.000
_cell.length_b   1.000
_cell.length_c   1.000
_cell.angle_alpha   90.00
_cell.angle_beta   90.00
_cell.angle_gamma   90.00
#
_symmetry.space_group_name_H-M   'P 1'
#
loop_
_entity.id
_entity.type
_entity.pdbx_description
1 polymer ?
#
loop_
_entity_poly.entity_id
_entity_poly.type
_entity_poly.pdbx_seq_one_letter_code
_entity_poly.pdbx_strand_id
1 'polypeptide(L)' 'MISQALQSNSTLTILYLPTNSIGDSGIKCISQSLQANTTLSSLYLGRNKVGVDGANLISQALQCNTTLTVLDLSSN' A
#
# COMPACT_ATOMS: atom_id res chain seq x y z
N MET A 1 11.41 -2.79 8.80
CA MET A 1 11.01 -2.26 7.48
C MET A 1 9.61 -1.68 7.60
N ILE A 2 9.23 -0.64 6.86
CA ILE A 2 7.90 0.02 7.00
C ILE A 2 6.73 -0.96 6.83
N SER A 3 6.92 -2.01 6.02
CA SER A 3 5.98 -3.12 5.84
C SER A 3 5.62 -3.85 7.14
N GLN A 4 6.62 -4.28 7.91
CA GLN A 4 6.37 -4.95 9.20
C GLN A 4 5.66 -4.05 10.20
N ALA A 5 6.02 -2.75 10.22
CA ALA A 5 5.33 -1.80 11.06
C ALA A 5 3.87 -1.65 10.64
N LEU A 6 3.59 -1.57 9.33
CA LEU A 6 2.22 -1.48 8.83
C LEU A 6 1.42 -2.74 9.15
N GLN A 7 2.01 -3.94 9.05
CA GLN A 7 1.32 -5.19 9.32
C GLN A 7 0.81 -5.31 10.76
N SER A 8 1.60 -4.87 11.75
CA SER A 8 1.23 -4.98 13.17
C SER A 8 0.58 -3.72 13.74
N ASN A 9 0.57 -2.61 13.00
CA ASN A 9 -0.04 -1.37 13.44
C ASN A 9 -1.57 -1.48 13.41
N SER A 10 -2.19 -1.26 14.56
CA SER A 10 -3.63 -1.34 14.79
C SER A 10 -4.29 0.02 15.06
N THR A 11 -3.59 1.12 14.81
CA THR A 11 -4.09 2.49 15.11
C THR A 11 -4.00 3.43 13.91
N LEU A 12 -3.08 3.17 12.98
CA LEU A 12 -2.88 3.99 11.79
C LEU A 12 -4.00 3.71 10.79
N THR A 13 -4.76 4.76 10.47
CA THR A 13 -5.87 4.72 9.51
C THR A 13 -5.48 5.32 8.17
N ILE A 14 -4.50 6.24 8.13
CA ILE A 14 -4.09 6.95 6.92
C ILE A 14 -2.57 6.90 6.78
N LEU A 15 -2.08 6.51 5.60
CA LEU A 15 -0.66 6.48 5.27
C LEU A 15 -0.38 7.29 4.00
N TYR A 16 0.44 8.33 4.14
CA TYR A 16 0.94 9.14 3.04
C TYR A 16 2.38 8.75 2.69
N LEU A 17 2.59 8.29 1.46
CA LEU A 17 3.91 8.00 0.91
C LEU A 17 4.16 8.61 -0.49
N PRO A 18 3.59 9.76 -0.89
CA PRO A 18 3.80 10.27 -2.24
C PRO A 18 5.26 10.65 -2.50
N THR A 19 5.72 10.48 -3.75
CA THR A 19 7.04 10.96 -4.22
C THR A 19 8.26 10.34 -3.50
N ASN A 20 8.19 9.04 -3.17
CA ASN A 20 9.28 8.31 -2.48
C ASN A 20 10.07 7.35 -3.39
N SER A 21 9.79 7.30 -4.69
CA SER A 21 10.45 6.35 -5.62
C SER A 21 10.43 4.89 -5.12
N ILE A 22 9.32 4.46 -4.51
CA ILE A 22 9.17 3.13 -3.90
C ILE A 22 9.41 2.00 -4.93
N GLY A 23 8.90 2.17 -6.15
CA GLY A 23 8.95 1.17 -7.21
C GLY A 23 8.22 -0.13 -6.88
N ASP A 24 8.16 -1.05 -7.84
CA ASP A 24 7.40 -2.30 -7.70
C ASP A 24 7.92 -3.20 -6.56
N SER A 25 9.23 -3.21 -6.33
CA SER A 25 9.84 -3.96 -5.22
C SER A 25 9.38 -3.48 -3.84
N GLY A 26 9.23 -2.16 -3.65
CA GLY A 26 8.71 -1.61 -2.41
C GLY A 26 7.20 -1.83 -2.27
N ILE A 27 6.46 -1.76 -3.38
CA ILE A 27 5.02 -2.07 -3.43
C ILE A 27 4.74 -3.52 -3.06
N LYS A 28 5.61 -4.47 -3.43
CA LYS A 28 5.50 -5.87 -3.00
C LYS A 28 5.41 -5.97 -1.47
N CYS A 29 6.31 -5.29 -0.76
CA CYS A 29 6.35 -5.29 0.70
C CYS A 29 5.09 -4.63 1.30
N ILE A 30 4.62 -3.52 0.72
CA ILE A 30 3.40 -2.83 1.16
C ILE A 30 2.17 -3.71 0.93
N SER A 31 2.06 -4.34 -0.24
CA SER A 31 0.92 -5.20 -0.61
C SER A 31 0.80 -6.42 0.30
N GLN A 32 1.93 -7.06 0.64
CA GLN A 32 1.96 -8.17 1.62
C GLN A 32 1.48 -7.72 3.01
N SER A 33 1.85 -6.52 3.43
CA SER A 33 1.44 -5.98 4.74
C SER A 33 -0.03 -5.58 4.74
N LEU A 34 -0.51 -5.05 3.62
CA LEU A 34 -1.90 -4.65 3.44
C LEU A 34 -2.86 -5.83 3.54
N GLN A 35 -2.48 -7.03 3.10
CA GLN A 35 -3.32 -8.24 3.22
C GLN A 35 -3.67 -8.59 4.68
N ALA A 36 -2.79 -8.26 5.62
CA ALA A 36 -2.96 -8.58 7.04
C ALA A 36 -3.35 -7.36 7.90
N ASN A 37 -3.13 -6.13 7.41
CA ASN A 37 -3.54 -4.93 8.13
C ASN A 37 -5.07 -4.76 8.06
N THR A 38 -5.69 -4.53 9.22
CA THR A 38 -7.15 -4.40 9.37
C THR A 38 -7.57 -3.02 9.88
N THR A 39 -6.73 -2.00 9.75
CA THR A 39 -7.00 -0.66 10.30
C THR A 39 -6.78 0.47 9.31
N LEU A 40 -5.86 0.29 8.36
CA LEU A 40 -5.59 1.27 7.33
C LEU A 40 -6.80 1.37 6.40
N SER A 41 -7.35 2.58 6.32
CA SER A 41 -8.49 2.90 5.47
C SER A 41 -8.09 3.76 4.26
N SER A 42 -6.94 4.44 4.32
CA SER A 42 -6.45 5.29 3.22
C SER A 42 -4.95 5.13 2.98
N LEU A 43 -4.56 4.89 1.72
CA LEU A 43 -3.18 4.72 1.29
C LEU A 43 -2.88 5.61 0.08
N TYR A 44 -1.94 6.55 0.25
CA TYR A 44 -1.53 7.47 -0.80
C TYR A 44 -0.12 7.14 -1.30
N LEU A 45 -0.04 6.69 -2.55
CA LEU A 45 1.15 6.20 -3.23
C LEU A 45 1.46 6.97 -4.52
N GLY A 46 0.91 8.17 -4.73
CA GLY A 46 1.17 8.93 -5.94
C GLY A 46 2.66 9.22 -6.20
N ARG A 47 3.09 9.26 -7.46
CA ARG A 47 4.48 9.57 -7.89
C ARG A 47 5.56 8.66 -7.29
N ASN A 48 5.29 7.36 -7.17
CA ASN A 48 6.21 6.36 -6.62
C ASN A 48 6.82 5.40 -7.64
N LYS A 49 6.59 5.62 -8.94
CA LYS A 49 7.07 4.74 -10.02
C LYS A 49 6.47 3.33 -9.90
N VAL A 50 5.18 3.24 -9.55
CA VAL A 50 4.45 1.97 -9.50
C VAL A 50 4.10 1.56 -10.92
N GLY A 51 4.77 0.52 -11.42
CA GLY A 51 4.51 -0.08 -12.71
C GLY A 51 3.34 -1.06 -12.68
N VAL A 52 3.16 -1.76 -13.80
CA VAL A 52 2.08 -2.75 -13.97
C VAL A 52 2.20 -3.88 -12.95
N ASP A 53 3.40 -4.34 -12.64
CA ASP A 53 3.62 -5.42 -11.67
C ASP A 53 3.27 -4.97 -10.25
N GLY A 54 3.66 -3.76 -9.87
CA GLY A 54 3.27 -3.15 -8.59
C GLY A 54 1.76 -2.98 -8.47
N ALA A 55 1.10 -2.50 -9.53
CA ALA A 55 -0.36 -2.35 -9.56
C ALA A 55 -1.08 -3.70 -9.42
N ASN A 56 -0.59 -4.76 -10.08
CA ASN A 56 -1.12 -6.12 -9.95
C ASN A 56 -0.99 -6.66 -8.51
N LEU A 57 0.15 -6.41 -7.85
CA LEU A 57 0.37 -6.80 -6.45
C LEU A 57 -0.60 -6.10 -5.50
N ILE A 58 -0.87 -4.81 -5.73
CA ILE A 58 -1.87 -4.06 -4.96
C ILE A 58 -3.26 -4.65 -5.21
N SER A 59 -3.63 -4.92 -6.48
CA SER A 59 -4.92 -5.52 -6.81
C SER A 59 -5.15 -6.85 -6.10
N GLN A 60 -4.13 -7.72 -6.05
CA GLN A 60 -4.21 -8.99 -5.31
C GLN A 60 -4.39 -8.76 -3.81
N ALA A 61 -3.70 -7.79 -3.22
CA ALA A 61 -3.85 -7.48 -1.80
C ALA A 61 -5.26 -6.97 -1.45
N LEU A 62 -5.86 -6.17 -2.35
CA LEU A 62 -7.21 -5.63 -2.17
C LEU A 62 -8.33 -6.67 -2.27
N GLN A 63 -8.07 -7.84 -2.86
CA GLN A 63 -9.07 -8.93 -2.85
C GLN A 63 -9.31 -9.47 -1.45
N CYS A 64 -8.31 -9.38 -0.56
CA CYS A 64 -8.39 -9.86 0.82
C CYS A 64 -8.55 -8.72 1.83
N ASN A 65 -8.04 -7.52 1.54
CA ASN A 65 -8.16 -6.38 2.44
C ASN A 65 -9.56 -5.76 2.35
N THR A 66 -10.28 -5.74 3.47
CA THR A 66 -11.65 -5.21 3.54
C THR A 66 -11.75 -3.84 4.19
N THR A 67 -10.63 -3.22 4.57
CA THR A 67 -10.61 -1.98 5.36
C THR A 67 -10.17 -0.77 4.56
N LEU A 68 -9.37 -0.97 3.52
CA LEU A 68 -8.92 0.09 2.64
C LEU A 68 -10.08 0.57 1.77
N THR A 69 -10.40 1.85 1.92
CA THR A 69 -11.49 2.53 1.18
C THR A 69 -10.95 3.58 0.21
N VAL A 70 -9.72 4.07 0.43
CA VAL A 70 -9.05 5.05 -0.41
C VAL A 70 -7.68 4.53 -0.81
N LEU A 71 -7.43 4.46 -2.11
CA LEU A 71 -6.13 4.20 -2.71
C LEU A 71 -5.84 5.27 -3.76
N ASP A 72 -4.77 6.03 -3.56
CA ASP A 72 -4.27 7.01 -4.53
C ASP A 72 -2.99 6.49 -5.19
N LEU A 73 -3.07 6.24 -6.50
CA LEU A 73 -1.95 5.87 -7.36
C LEU A 73 -1.66 6.96 -8.41
N SER A 74 -2.11 8.19 -8.22
CA SER A 74 -1.95 9.28 -9.18
C SER A 74 -0.48 9.49 -9.60
N SER A 75 -0.28 9.73 -10.91
CA SER A 75 1.04 10.01 -11.48
C SER A 75 2.10 8.92 -11.21
N ASN A 76 1.71 7.64 -11.18
CA ASN A 76 2.63 6.50 -11.15
C ASN A 76 2.94 5.93 -12.53
#